data_AF-A0A530H583-F1
#
_entry.id   AF-A0A530H583-F1
#
_cell.length_a   1.000
_cell.length_b   1.000
_cell.length_c   1.000
_cell.angle_alpha   90.00
_cell.angle_beta   90.00
_cell.angle_gamma   90.00
#
_symmetry.space_group_name_H-M   'P 1'
#
loop_
_entity.id
_entity.type
_entity.pdbx_description
1 polymer ?
#
loop_
_entity_poly.entity_id
_entity_poly.type
_entity_poly.pdbx_seq_one_letter_code
_entity_poly.pdbx_strand_id
1 'polypeptide(L)'
;VISVPLYDERYQLITAVGNPYSDRDKVTWAEISQLPLCLLTPDMQNRRIIDQHLAEAGVQVRPTLESTSMIVLFSHIRTGKWSSIMPLNLAETFGFSEPIRAIPIVEPDASHTVGLVAAPREPHTPLVQALLDEAMALADDFRRHR
;
A
#
# COMPACT_ATOMS: atom_id res chain seq x y z
N VAL A 1 -6.66 -21.26 10.83
CA VAL A 1 -7.47 -20.11 10.38
C VAL A 1 -7.96 -20.44 8.99
N ILE A 2 -9.18 -20.02 8.64
CA ILE A 2 -9.66 -20.06 7.26
C ILE A 2 -9.31 -18.72 6.63
N SER A 3 -8.77 -18.75 5.41
CA SER A 3 -8.32 -17.55 4.70
C SER A 3 -8.85 -17.56 3.28
N VAL A 4 -9.47 -16.44 2.87
CA VAL A 4 -9.88 -16.19 1.49
C VAL A 4 -8.96 -15.07 0.95
N PRO A 5 -8.02 -15.39 0.05
CA PRO A 5 -7.17 -14.38 -0.57
C PRO A 5 -7.99 -13.54 -1.55
N LEU A 6 -8.02 -12.23 -1.38
CA LEU A 6 -8.83 -11.33 -2.20
C LEU A 6 -8.01 -10.79 -3.37
N TYR A 7 -6.88 -10.14 -3.10
CA TYR A 7 -6.01 -9.57 -4.13
C TYR A 7 -4.57 -9.42 -3.63
N ASP A 8 -3.64 -9.20 -4.57
CA ASP A 8 -2.26 -8.84 -4.25
C ASP A 8 -2.11 -7.31 -4.33
N GLU A 9 -1.81 -6.70 -3.19
CA GLU A 9 -1.58 -5.27 -3.07
C GLU A 9 -0.16 -4.92 -3.52
N ARG A 10 -0.02 -3.87 -4.31
CA ARG A 10 1.27 -3.32 -4.76
C ARG A 10 1.45 -1.90 -4.23
N TYR A 11 2.69 -1.56 -3.91
CA TYR A 11 3.06 -0.25 -3.37
C TYR A 11 3.53 0.70 -4.48
N GLN A 12 3.20 1.98 -4.30
CA GLN A 12 3.50 3.05 -5.24
C GLN A 12 4.18 4.20 -4.49
N LEU A 13 5.08 4.91 -5.17
CA LEU A 13 5.53 6.22 -4.76
C LEU A 13 4.40 7.21 -5.02
N ILE A 14 3.94 7.87 -3.96
CA ILE A 14 2.97 8.95 -4.03
C ILE A 14 3.71 10.27 -3.81
N THR A 15 3.70 11.13 -4.82
CA THR A 15 4.46 12.39 -4.79
C THR A 15 3.76 13.49 -5.58
N ALA A 16 4.09 14.75 -5.31
CA ALA A 16 3.56 15.88 -6.07
C ALA A 16 4.29 16.04 -7.42
N VAL A 17 3.61 16.58 -8.43
CA VAL A 17 4.23 16.98 -9.71
C VAL A 17 5.33 18.00 -9.45
N GLY A 18 6.47 17.84 -10.12
CA GLY A 18 7.66 18.67 -9.95
C GLY A 18 8.61 18.19 -8.84
N ASN A 19 8.19 17.22 -8.01
CA ASN A 19 9.11 16.55 -7.10
C ASN A 19 10.04 15.58 -7.82
N PRO A 20 11.18 15.21 -7.21
CA PRO A 20 12.06 14.18 -7.75
C PRO A 20 11.28 12.90 -8.10
N TYR A 21 11.60 12.36 -9.27
CA TYR A 21 10.97 11.18 -9.88
C TYR A 21 9.50 11.32 -10.29
N SER A 22 8.83 12.47 -10.10
CA SER A 22 7.40 12.62 -10.41
C SER A 22 7.02 12.39 -11.89
N ASP A 23 7.98 12.48 -12.81
CA ASP A 23 7.80 12.25 -14.26
C ASP A 23 8.29 10.86 -14.72
N ARG A 24 8.58 9.94 -13.79
CA ARG A 24 9.09 8.59 -14.10
C ARG A 24 7.96 7.60 -14.24
N ASP A 25 8.13 6.64 -15.15
CA ASP A 25 7.20 5.51 -15.29
C ASP A 25 7.32 4.49 -14.15
N LYS A 26 8.50 4.42 -13.51
CA LYS A 26 8.80 3.55 -12.36
C LYS A 26 10.02 4.06 -11.58
N VAL A 27 10.11 3.66 -10.31
CA VAL A 27 11.22 3.95 -9.40
C VAL A 27 11.63 2.71 -8.62
N THR A 28 12.87 2.66 -8.13
CA THR A 28 13.32 1.55 -7.25
C THR A 28 13.15 1.88 -5.77
N TRP A 29 13.09 0.85 -4.92
CA TRP A 29 13.12 1.02 -3.46
C TRP A 29 14.36 1.78 -2.97
N ALA A 30 15.49 1.64 -3.67
CA ALA A 30 16.71 2.39 -3.37
C ALA A 30 16.65 3.87 -3.79
N GLU A 31 16.00 4.18 -4.93
CA GLU A 31 15.78 5.56 -5.38
C GLU A 31 14.85 6.31 -4.41
N ILE A 32 13.73 5.69 -4.01
CA ILE A 32 12.75 6.32 -3.11
C ILE A 32 13.32 6.56 -1.71
N SER A 33 14.31 5.76 -1.26
CA SER A 33 14.88 5.91 0.08
C SER A 33 15.65 7.22 0.26
N GLN A 34 15.97 7.91 -0.84
CA GLN A 34 16.65 9.21 -0.85
C GLN A 34 15.69 10.39 -0.75
N LEU A 35 14.38 10.15 -0.83
CA LEU A 35 13.37 11.22 -0.78
C LEU A 35 13.06 11.66 0.66
N PRO A 36 12.57 12.90 0.85
CA PRO A 36 11.96 13.30 2.11
C PRO A 36 10.63 12.56 2.28
N LEU A 37 10.69 11.37 2.88
CA LEU A 37 9.52 10.52 3.06
C LEU A 37 8.72 10.92 4.29
N CYS A 38 7.39 10.95 4.15
CA CYS A 38 6.45 10.87 5.24
C CYS A 38 5.82 9.47 5.27
N LEU A 39 5.91 8.76 6.40
CA LEU A 39 5.51 7.35 6.49
C LEU A 39 4.55 7.11 7.66
N LEU A 40 3.89 5.96 7.64
CA LEU A 40 3.11 5.52 8.79
C LEU A 40 4.01 5.20 9.97
N THR A 41 3.51 5.30 11.21
CA THR A 41 4.30 4.97 12.40
C THR A 41 4.68 3.48 12.45
N PRO A 42 5.83 3.09 13.06
CA PRO A 42 6.36 1.71 13.04
C PRO A 42 5.47 0.63 13.68
N ASP A 43 4.49 1.02 14.51
CA ASP A 43 3.52 0.11 15.10
C ASP A 43 2.46 -0.38 14.10
N MET A 44 2.27 0.31 12.98
CA MET A 44 1.28 -0.03 11.96
C MET A 44 1.75 -1.15 11.03
N GLN A 45 0.85 -2.08 10.70
CA GLN A 45 1.18 -3.23 9.86
C GLN A 45 1.67 -2.82 8.46
N ASN A 46 1.03 -1.84 7.82
CA ASN A 46 1.48 -1.33 6.52
C ASN A 46 2.91 -0.77 6.58
N ARG A 47 3.28 -0.12 7.69
CA ARG A 47 4.65 0.37 7.87
C ARG A 47 5.65 -0.79 7.95
N ARG A 48 5.32 -1.86 8.68
CA ARG A 48 6.20 -3.04 8.79
C ARG A 48 6.41 -3.76 7.46
N ILE A 49 5.37 -3.84 6.63
CA ILE A 49 5.48 -4.42 5.28
C ILE A 49 6.42 -3.55 4.41
N ILE A 50 6.25 -2.23 4.45
CA ILE A 50 7.12 -1.29 3.73
C ILE A 50 8.58 -1.39 4.21
N ASP A 51 8.80 -1.44 5.53
CA ASP A 51 10.14 -1.57 6.12
C ASP A 51 10.81 -2.88 5.70
N GLN A 52 10.04 -3.97 5.59
CA GLN A 52 10.53 -5.25 5.08
C GLN A 52 11.01 -5.14 3.63
N HIS A 53 10.23 -4.51 2.74
CA HIS A 53 10.63 -4.33 1.34
C HIS A 53 11.82 -3.37 1.16
N LEU A 54 11.90 -2.32 1.98
CA LEU A 54 13.09 -1.47 2.04
C LEU A 54 14.33 -2.27 2.46
N ALA A 55 14.20 -3.10 3.50
CA ALA A 55 15.29 -3.95 3.96
C ALA A 55 15.71 -5.01 2.91
N GLU A 56 14.76 -5.61 2.19
CA GLU A 56 15.02 -6.52 1.07
C GLU A 56 15.80 -5.84 -0.06
N ALA A 57 15.52 -4.55 -0.33
CA ALA A 57 16.29 -3.72 -1.25
C ALA A 57 17.63 -3.23 -0.68
N GLY A 58 17.99 -3.63 0.55
CA GLY A 58 19.25 -3.25 1.20
C GLY A 58 19.29 -1.80 1.68
N VAL A 59 18.14 -1.14 1.81
CA VAL A 59 18.05 0.27 2.24
C VAL A 59 17.26 0.43 3.52
N GLN A 60 17.53 1.53 4.22
CA GLN A 60 16.76 1.95 5.38
C GLN A 60 16.34 3.41 5.20
N VAL A 61 15.13 3.71 5.62
CA VAL A 61 14.58 5.07 5.57
C VAL A 61 14.41 5.59 6.98
N ARG A 62 14.86 6.83 7.21
CA ARG A 62 14.42 7.62 8.36
C ARG A 62 13.38 8.62 7.86
N PRO A 63 12.08 8.40 8.12
CA PRO A 63 11.06 9.33 7.68
C PRO A 63 11.26 10.70 8.34
N THR A 64 11.00 11.74 7.57
CA THR A 64 11.05 13.13 8.02
C THR A 64 9.76 13.55 8.74
N LEU A 65 8.68 12.79 8.54
CA LEU A 65 7.40 12.93 9.22
C LEU A 65 6.74 11.56 9.38
N GLU A 66 6.13 11.31 10.54
CA GLU A 66 5.37 10.09 10.79
C GLU A 66 3.94 10.42 11.24
N SER A 67 2.98 9.58 10.84
CA SER A 67 1.58 9.70 11.26
C SER A 67 0.91 8.33 11.33
N THR A 68 -0.10 8.16 12.16
CA THR A 68 -0.94 6.95 12.17
C THR A 68 -2.06 7.00 11.12
N SER A 69 -2.13 8.06 10.31
CA SER A 69 -3.20 8.30 9.35
C SER A 69 -2.68 8.57 7.94
N MET A 70 -3.08 7.72 6.99
CA MET A 70 -2.73 7.87 5.58
C MET A 70 -3.31 9.16 4.98
N ILE A 71 -4.48 9.61 5.43
CA ILE A 71 -5.09 10.88 4.99
C ILE A 71 -4.23 12.09 5.43
N VAL A 72 -3.67 12.04 6.64
CA VAL A 72 -2.76 13.09 7.13
C VAL A 72 -1.45 13.07 6.34
N LEU A 73 -0.88 11.90 6.05
CA LEU A 73 0.30 11.82 5.18
C LEU A 73 0.01 12.43 3.81
N PHE A 74 -1.15 12.10 3.23
CA PHE A 74 -1.58 12.63 1.94
C PHE A 74 -1.69 14.16 1.94
N SER A 75 -2.24 14.77 3.00
CA SER A 75 -2.31 16.23 3.11
C SER A 75 -0.93 16.90 3.12
N HIS A 76 0.09 16.23 3.67
CA HIS A 76 1.46 16.72 3.64
C HIS A 76 2.11 16.57 2.26
N ILE A 77 1.84 15.48 1.54
CA ILE A 77 2.32 15.29 0.16
C ILE A 77 1.81 16.43 -0.74
N ARG A 78 0.56 16.85 -0.56
CA ARG A 78 -0.04 17.97 -1.32
C ARG A 78 0.68 19.31 -1.13
N THR A 79 1.50 19.46 -0.10
CA THR A 79 2.34 20.66 0.08
C THR A 79 3.56 20.68 -0.84
N GLY A 80 3.85 19.58 -1.54
CA GLY A 80 5.04 19.39 -2.38
C GLY A 80 6.31 19.06 -1.60
N LYS A 81 6.30 19.14 -0.26
CA LYS A 81 7.53 18.98 0.54
C LYS A 81 7.92 17.53 0.81
N TRP A 82 6.98 16.60 0.69
CA TRP A 82 7.16 15.19 1.04
C TRP A 82 6.64 14.26 -0.05
N SER A 83 7.17 13.04 -0.03
CA SER A 83 6.61 11.89 -0.76
C SER A 83 6.26 10.77 0.22
N SER A 84 5.50 9.78 -0.21
CA SER A 84 5.17 8.61 0.62
C SER A 84 5.11 7.34 -0.19
N ILE A 85 5.06 6.20 0.50
CA ILE A 85 4.86 4.87 -0.07
C ILE A 85 3.46 4.43 0.37
N MET A 86 2.57 4.17 -0.60
CA MET A 86 1.18 3.79 -0.31
C MET A 86 0.70 2.67 -1.24
N PRO A 87 -0.27 1.85 -0.81
CA PRO A 87 -0.98 0.94 -1.70
C PRO A 87 -1.66 1.65 -2.87
N LEU A 88 -1.61 1.06 -4.06
CA LEU A 88 -2.24 1.60 -5.27
C LEU A 88 -3.74 1.92 -5.08
N ASN A 89 -4.52 0.96 -4.60
CA ASN A 89 -5.98 1.07 -4.48
C ASN A 89 -6.40 2.23 -3.55
N LEU A 90 -5.62 2.47 -2.50
CA LEU A 90 -5.92 3.53 -1.54
C LEU A 90 -5.62 4.91 -2.13
N ALA A 91 -4.54 4.97 -2.90
CA ALA A 91 -4.11 6.13 -3.64
C ALA A 91 -5.21 6.60 -4.62
N GLU A 92 -5.80 5.67 -5.38
CA GLU A 92 -6.94 5.94 -6.27
C GLU A 92 -8.20 6.37 -5.51
N THR A 93 -8.51 5.69 -4.40
CA THR A 93 -9.70 5.94 -3.57
C THR A 93 -9.74 7.35 -2.99
N PHE A 94 -8.59 7.92 -2.63
CA PHE A 94 -8.53 9.28 -2.10
C PHE A 94 -8.72 10.38 -3.16
N GLY A 95 -8.89 10.00 -4.44
CA GLY A 95 -9.19 10.93 -5.51
C GLY A 95 -8.03 11.88 -5.77
N PHE A 96 -7.03 11.40 -6.52
CA PHE A 96 -5.94 12.24 -7.02
C PHE A 96 -6.49 13.34 -7.92
N SER A 97 -6.79 14.50 -7.34
CA SER A 97 -6.75 15.74 -8.10
C SER A 97 -5.29 16.07 -8.37
N GLU A 98 -4.96 16.49 -9.58
CA GLU A 98 -3.65 17.07 -9.85
C GLU A 98 -3.36 18.16 -8.80
N PRO A 99 -2.15 18.18 -8.20
CA PRO A 99 -0.88 17.76 -8.80
C PRO A 99 -0.22 16.55 -8.11
N ILE A 100 -0.89 15.41 -7.93
CA ILE A 100 -0.27 14.18 -7.37
C ILE A 100 -0.03 13.12 -8.45
N ARG A 101 1.06 12.36 -8.32
CA ARG A 101 1.44 11.22 -9.15
C ARG A 101 1.58 9.97 -8.28
N ALA A 102 1.14 8.84 -8.83
CA ALA A 102 1.36 7.50 -8.29
C ALA A 102 2.27 6.75 -9.25
N ILE A 103 3.43 6.30 -8.76
CA ILE A 103 4.49 5.74 -9.58
C ILE A 103 4.89 4.36 -9.06
N PRO A 104 4.90 3.31 -9.91
CA PRO A 104 5.25 1.97 -9.49
C PRO A 104 6.65 1.88 -8.88
N ILE A 105 6.73 1.19 -7.74
CA ILE A 105 8.00 0.87 -7.09
C ILE A 105 8.41 -0.55 -7.51
N VAL A 106 9.63 -0.71 -7.99
CA VAL A 106 10.21 -1.98 -8.46
C VAL A 106 11.52 -2.29 -7.74
N GLU A 107 12.06 -3.48 -7.98
CA GLU A 107 13.38 -3.93 -7.49
C GLU A 107 13.53 -3.84 -5.96
N PRO A 108 12.86 -4.74 -5.20
CA PRO A 108 12.08 -5.90 -5.67
C PRO A 108 10.68 -5.57 -6.21
N ASP A 109 10.17 -6.43 -7.10
CA ASP A 109 8.77 -6.42 -7.52
C ASP A 109 7.88 -6.95 -6.39
N ALA A 110 7.68 -6.10 -5.38
CA ALA A 110 7.05 -6.46 -4.13
C ALA A 110 5.52 -6.40 -4.21
N SER A 111 4.87 -7.39 -3.61
CA SER A 111 3.42 -7.40 -3.42
C SER A 111 3.04 -8.10 -2.12
N HIS A 112 1.88 -7.78 -1.57
CA HIS A 112 1.36 -8.37 -0.34
C HIS A 112 -0.10 -8.82 -0.51
N THR A 113 -0.39 -10.07 -0.19
CA THR A 113 -1.76 -10.59 -0.33
C THR A 113 -2.66 -10.03 0.76
N VAL A 114 -3.75 -9.39 0.35
CA VAL A 114 -4.85 -8.93 1.22
C VAL A 114 -5.97 -9.96 1.15
N GLY A 115 -6.52 -10.34 2.30
CA GLY A 115 -7.52 -11.39 2.38
C GLY A 115 -8.42 -11.30 3.60
N LEU A 116 -9.55 -12.03 3.55
CA LEU A 116 -10.41 -12.24 4.70
C LEU A 116 -9.90 -13.43 5.51
N VAL A 117 -9.80 -13.27 6.84
CA VAL A 117 -9.44 -14.35 7.75
C VAL A 117 -10.54 -14.62 8.76
N ALA A 118 -10.80 -15.89 9.01
CA ALA A 118 -11.77 -16.36 10.01
C ALA A 118 -11.13 -17.39 10.96
N ALA A 119 -11.64 -17.43 12.19
CA ALA A 119 -11.23 -18.44 13.16
C ALA A 119 -11.58 -19.85 12.64
N PRO A 120 -10.74 -20.88 12.85
CA PRO A 120 -11.01 -22.25 12.41
C PRO A 120 -12.04 -22.90 13.35
N ARG A 121 -13.31 -22.53 13.20
CA ARG A 121 -14.43 -23.05 13.99
C ARG A 121 -15.47 -23.64 13.06
N GLU A 122 -15.72 -24.94 13.20
CA GLU A 122 -16.75 -25.63 12.44
C GLU A 122 -17.85 -26.19 13.37
N PRO A 123 -19.15 -26.01 13.02
CA PRO A 123 -19.63 -25.19 11.91
C PRO A 123 -19.45 -23.68 12.18
N HIS A 124 -19.28 -22.89 11.11
CA HIS A 124 -19.37 -21.44 11.22
C HIS A 124 -20.79 -20.99 11.57
N THR A 125 -20.92 -19.82 12.19
CA THR A 125 -22.23 -19.19 12.30
C THR A 125 -22.73 -18.83 10.90
N PRO A 126 -24.05 -18.80 10.65
CA PRO A 126 -24.58 -18.46 9.33
C PRO A 126 -24.08 -17.13 8.77
N LEU A 127 -23.87 -16.12 9.63
CA LEU A 127 -23.32 -14.82 9.21
C LEU A 127 -21.86 -14.91 8.75
N VAL A 128 -21.02 -15.67 9.46
CA VAL A 128 -19.62 -15.86 9.07
C VAL A 128 -19.54 -16.66 7.77
N GLN A 129 -20.39 -17.69 7.62
CA GLN A 129 -20.46 -18.46 6.37
C GLN A 129 -20.85 -17.57 5.20
N ALA A 130 -21.92 -16.78 5.33
CA ALA A 130 -22.36 -15.87 4.28
C ALA A 130 -21.26 -14.85 3.90
N LEU A 131 -20.53 -14.29 4.88
CA LEU A 131 -19.42 -13.38 4.60
C LEU A 131 -18.25 -14.08 3.87
N LEU A 132 -17.94 -15.33 4.22
CA LEU A 132 -16.94 -16.12 3.52
C LEU A 132 -17.36 -16.39 2.07
N ASP A 133 -18.64 -16.71 1.84
CA ASP A 133 -19.19 -16.94 0.50
C ASP A 133 -19.08 -15.69 -0.38
N GLU A 134 -19.44 -14.52 0.15
CA GLU A 134 -19.27 -13.23 -0.55
C GLU A 134 -17.79 -12.91 -0.81
N ALA A 135 -16.90 -13.17 0.15
CA ALA A 135 -15.46 -12.97 -0.03
C ALA A 135 -14.88 -13.88 -1.11
N MET A 136 -15.35 -15.13 -1.23
CA MET A 136 -14.95 -16.05 -2.29
C MET A 136 -15.42 -15.56 -3.65
N ALA A 137 -16.67 -15.10 -3.76
CA ALA A 137 -17.20 -14.52 -4.99
C ALA A 137 -16.42 -13.27 -5.42
N LEU A 138 -16.08 -12.40 -4.46
CA LEU A 138 -15.25 -11.21 -4.72
C LEU A 138 -13.83 -11.58 -5.16
N ALA A 139 -13.21 -12.59 -4.54
CA ALA A 139 -11.89 -13.08 -4.95
C ALA A 139 -11.89 -13.64 -6.38
N ASP A 140 -12.96 -14.32 -6.79
CA ASP A 140 -13.14 -14.79 -8.17
C ASP A 140 -13.31 -13.63 -9.15
N ASP A 141 -13.96 -12.54 -8.74
CA ASP A 141 -14.12 -11.34 -9.56
C ASP A 141 -12.79 -10.61 -9.78
N PHE A 142 -12.01 -10.39 -8.72
CA PHE A 142 -10.66 -9.81 -8.84
C PHE A 142 -9.74 -10.66 -9.71
N ARG A 143 -9.82 -11.99 -9.64
CA ARG A 143 -9.04 -12.88 -10.51
C ARG A 143 -9.42 -12.78 -11.99
N ARG A 144 -10.67 -12.41 -12.30
CA ARG A 144 -11.14 -12.23 -13.69
C ARG A 144 -10.75 -10.89 -14.29
N HIS A 145 -10.51 -9.88 -13.47
CA HIS A 145 -10.16 -8.50 -13.88
C HIS A 145 -8.67 -8.16 -13.68
N ARG A 146 -7.81 -9.14 -13.37
CA ARG A 146 -6.35 -8.99 -13.28
C ARG A 146 -5.68 -8.82 -14.65
#